data_AF-A0A9J6BKZ2-F1
#
_entry.id   AF-A0A9J6BKZ2-F1
#
_cell.length_a   1.000
_cell.length_b   1.000
_cell.length_c   1.000
_cell.angle_alpha   90.00
_cell.angle_beta   90.00
_cell.angle_gamma   90.00
#
_symmetry.space_group_name_H-M   'P 1'
#
loop_
_entity.id
_entity.type
_entity.pdbx_description
1 polymer ?
#
loop_
_entity_poly.entity_id
_entity_poly.type
_entity_poly.pdbx_seq_one_letter_code
_entity_poly.pdbx_strand_id
1 'polypeptide(L)'
;MIVSTNGLQCYQCGQFNDGVGSITPCLNYTETNAHFYLKDCPRRSDKFCVKYVSELSTVRDCVESCVEKEVWDTSTYCCNQDGCNDSTIATISRFLLILATFISLCYFNFV
;
A
#
# COMPACT_ATOMS: atom_id res chain seq x y z
N MET A 1 31.47 -0.96 11.26
CA MET A 1 30.29 -0.35 10.61
C MET A 1 29.19 -1.39 10.62
N ILE A 2 28.09 -1.14 11.32
CA ILE A 2 26.91 -2.01 11.23
C ILE A 2 26.17 -1.53 9.99
N VAL A 3 26.35 -2.23 8.86
CA VAL A 3 25.45 -2.05 7.72
C VAL A 3 24.13 -2.67 8.14
N SER A 4 23.21 -1.85 8.64
CA SER A 4 21.81 -2.24 8.69
C SER A 4 21.41 -2.45 7.23
N THR A 5 21.36 -3.71 6.79
CA THR A 5 20.66 -4.04 5.56
C THR A 5 19.19 -3.80 5.88
N ASN A 6 18.74 -2.54 5.79
CA ASN A 6 17.37 -2.15 6.11
C ASN A 6 16.45 -3.09 5.33
N GLY A 7 15.78 -3.98 6.04
CA GLY A 7 14.76 -4.83 5.45
C GLY A 7 13.59 -3.96 5.04
N LEU A 8 12.86 -4.36 4.00
CA LEU A 8 11.64 -3.69 3.58
C LEU A 8 10.70 -3.53 4.78
N GLN A 9 10.15 -2.35 4.99
CA GLN A 9 9.14 -2.09 6.00
C GLN A 9 7.77 -1.99 5.36
N CYS A 10 6.78 -2.71 5.88
CA CYS A 10 5.40 -2.63 5.39
C CYS A 10 4.45 -2.38 6.54
N TYR A 11 3.29 -1.80 6.25
CA TYR A 11 2.17 -1.86 7.17
C TYR A 11 1.69 -3.31 7.24
N GLN A 12 1.70 -3.88 8.44
CA GLN A 12 1.38 -5.28 8.70
C GLN A 12 0.17 -5.37 9.64
N CYS A 13 -0.97 -5.79 9.09
CA CYS A 13 -2.18 -6.07 9.85
C CYS A 13 -3.00 -7.17 9.17
N GLY A 14 -3.55 -8.07 9.98
CA GLY A 14 -4.22 -9.26 9.46
C GLY A 14 -3.26 -10.35 8.99
N GLN A 15 -3.76 -11.29 8.19
CA GLN A 15 -2.96 -12.33 7.54
C GLN A 15 -3.39 -12.44 6.08
N PHE A 16 -2.45 -12.18 5.17
CA PHE A 16 -2.71 -12.28 3.73
C PHE A 16 -2.50 -13.72 3.27
N ASN A 17 -3.36 -14.16 2.36
CA ASN A 17 -3.26 -15.44 1.69
C ASN A 17 -3.71 -15.25 0.24
N ASP A 18 -2.98 -15.80 -0.73
CA ASP A 18 -3.27 -15.68 -2.18
C ASP A 18 -4.45 -16.60 -2.59
N GLY A 19 -5.50 -16.64 -1.79
CA GLY A 19 -6.75 -17.38 -2.07
C GLY A 19 -6.81 -18.82 -1.56
N VAL A 20 -5.84 -19.29 -0.77
CA VAL A 20 -5.82 -20.66 -0.22
C VAL A 20 -5.94 -20.65 1.30
N GLY A 21 -7.13 -20.30 1.82
CA GLY A 21 -7.43 -20.29 3.26
C GLY A 21 -8.23 -19.06 3.70
N SER A 22 -8.52 -18.97 5.00
CA SER A 22 -9.20 -17.80 5.58
C SER A 22 -8.23 -16.63 5.75
N ILE A 23 -8.64 -15.45 5.32
CA ILE A 23 -7.96 -14.19 5.63
C ILE A 23 -8.38 -13.68 7.01
N THR A 24 -7.44 -13.10 7.76
CA THR A 24 -7.76 -12.37 9.00
C THR A 24 -7.76 -10.88 8.69
N PRO A 25 -8.88 -10.15 8.83
CA PRO A 25 -8.95 -8.73 8.49
C PRO A 25 -8.23 -7.83 9.50
N CYS A 26 -7.82 -6.64 9.06
CA CYS A 26 -7.39 -5.56 9.94
C CYS A 26 -8.61 -4.97 10.68
N LEU A 27 -8.73 -5.20 11.99
CA LEU A 27 -9.87 -4.72 12.78
C LEU A 27 -9.69 -3.31 13.37
N ASN A 28 -8.45 -2.86 13.57
CA ASN A 28 -8.14 -1.61 14.26
C ASN A 28 -7.08 -0.78 13.52
N TYR A 29 -7.13 -0.76 12.18
CA TYR A 29 -6.24 0.07 11.38
C TYR A 29 -6.93 1.37 11.01
N THR A 30 -6.36 2.50 11.42
CA THR A 30 -6.80 3.86 11.09
C THR A 30 -5.58 4.69 10.70
N GLU A 31 -5.77 5.78 9.98
CA GLU A 31 -4.66 6.69 9.64
C GLU A 31 -3.92 7.21 10.89
N THR A 32 -4.66 7.46 11.98
CA THR A 32 -4.09 7.93 13.25
C THR A 32 -3.20 6.91 13.96
N ASN A 33 -3.42 5.61 13.75
CA ASN A 33 -2.67 4.55 14.41
C ASN A 33 -1.82 3.70 13.44
N ALA A 34 -1.82 4.05 12.15
CA ALA A 34 -1.08 3.36 11.09
C ALA A 34 0.39 3.15 11.46
N HIS A 35 1.03 4.17 12.04
CA HIS A 35 2.44 4.12 12.45
C HIS A 35 2.79 2.96 13.40
N PHE A 36 1.85 2.42 14.18
CA PHE A 36 2.08 1.22 15.01
C PHE A 36 2.13 -0.09 14.22
N TYR A 37 1.65 -0.08 12.98
CA TYR A 37 1.60 -1.24 12.09
C TYR A 37 2.74 -1.25 11.08
N LEU A 38 3.50 -0.15 10.92
CA LEU A 38 4.71 -0.14 10.09
C LEU A 38 5.81 -0.94 10.79
N LYS A 39 6.19 -2.07 10.21
CA LYS A 39 7.15 -3.01 10.79
C LYS A 39 8.09 -3.55 9.72
N ASP A 40 9.30 -3.94 10.14
CA ASP A 40 10.23 -4.69 9.29
C ASP A 40 9.59 -5.99 8.81
N CYS A 41 9.76 -6.32 7.53
CA CYS A 41 9.31 -7.60 7.00
C CYS A 41 10.06 -8.75 7.68
N PRO A 42 9.33 -9.78 8.17
CA PRO A 42 9.92 -10.81 9.00
C PRO A 42 10.84 -11.76 8.22
N ARG A 43 10.60 -11.97 6.92
CA ARG A 43 11.42 -12.89 6.10
C ARG A 43 12.36 -12.09 5.22
N ARG A 44 13.60 -12.57 5.11
CA ARG A 44 14.58 -12.00 4.17
C ARG A 44 14.21 -12.17 2.70
N SER A 45 13.32 -13.11 2.38
CA SER A 45 12.81 -13.30 1.02
C SER A 45 11.65 -12.36 0.68
N ASP A 46 11.08 -11.65 1.67
CA ASP A 46 10.02 -10.67 1.43
C ASP A 46 10.59 -9.50 0.60
N LYS A 47 9.93 -9.21 -0.52
CA LYS A 47 10.34 -8.18 -1.49
C LYS A 47 9.24 -7.18 -1.78
N PHE A 48 8.02 -7.47 -1.34
CA PHE A 48 6.85 -6.67 -1.62
C PHE A 48 5.98 -6.47 -0.38
N CYS A 49 5.42 -5.28 -0.28
CA CYS A 49 4.25 -5.01 0.54
C CYS A 49 2.99 -5.29 -0.27
N VAL A 50 2.08 -6.06 0.31
CA VAL A 50 0.76 -6.32 -0.27
C VAL A 50 -0.31 -5.55 0.49
N LYS A 51 -1.32 -5.06 -0.23
CA LYS A 51 -2.60 -4.61 0.32
C LYS A 51 -3.71 -5.35 -0.40
N TYR A 52 -4.43 -6.18 0.33
CA TYR A 52 -5.63 -6.83 -0.15
C TYR A 52 -6.85 -6.11 0.38
N VAL A 53 -7.80 -5.82 -0.50
CA VAL A 53 -9.07 -5.17 -0.19
C VAL A 53 -10.18 -6.03 -0.74
N SER A 54 -11.20 -6.27 0.07
CA SER A 54 -12.47 -6.88 -0.31
C SER A 54 -13.60 -6.08 0.34
N GLU A 55 -14.87 -6.36 -0.02
CA GLU A 55 -16.04 -5.63 0.51
C GLU A 55 -16.02 -5.41 2.03
N LEU A 56 -15.55 -6.40 2.79
CA LEU A 56 -15.63 -6.40 4.26
C LEU A 56 -14.27 -6.48 4.95
N SER A 57 -13.18 -6.52 4.20
CA SER A 57 -11.88 -6.85 4.78
C SER A 57 -10.75 -6.19 4.01
N THR A 58 -9.89 -5.50 4.76
CA THR A 58 -8.58 -5.05 4.29
C THR A 58 -7.50 -5.83 5.04
N VAL A 59 -6.46 -6.23 4.34
CA VAL A 59 -5.28 -6.92 4.89
C VAL A 59 -4.03 -6.27 4.31
N ARG A 60 -2.99 -6.12 5.12
CA ARG A 60 -1.71 -5.55 4.70
C ARG A 60 -0.58 -6.42 5.24
N ASP A 61 0.37 -6.83 4.40
CA ASP A 61 1.41 -7.79 4.80
C ASP A 61 2.68 -7.67 3.95
N CYS A 62 3.72 -8.41 4.32
CA CYS A 62 4.93 -8.64 3.55
C CYS A 62 4.86 -9.97 2.79
N VAL A 63 5.26 -9.97 1.52
CA VAL A 63 5.28 -11.18 0.68
C VAL A 63 6.54 -11.25 -0.20
N GLU A 64 6.96 -12.46 -0.53
CA GLU A 64 8.10 -12.72 -1.42
C GLU A 64 7.77 -12.39 -2.88
N SER A 65 6.55 -12.70 -3.31
CA SER A 65 6.04 -12.42 -4.65
C SER A 65 4.62 -11.90 -4.54
N CYS A 66 4.27 -10.92 -5.38
CA CYS A 66 2.95 -10.30 -5.39
C CYS A 66 2.52 -10.05 -6.83
N VAL A 67 1.25 -10.31 -7.12
CA VAL A 67 0.63 -10.05 -8.42
C VAL A 67 -0.63 -9.23 -8.20
N GLU A 68 -0.68 -8.06 -8.83
CA GLU A 68 -1.87 -7.21 -8.77
C GLU A 68 -3.03 -7.87 -9.50
N LYS A 69 -4.20 -7.90 -8.86
CA LYS A 69 -5.41 -8.54 -9.38
C LYS A 69 -6.62 -7.75 -8.91
N GLU A 70 -7.61 -7.64 -9.77
CA GLU A 70 -8.92 -7.07 -9.45
C GLU A 70 -10.00 -8.03 -9.96
N VAL A 71 -10.81 -8.58 -9.05
CA VAL A 71 -11.77 -9.64 -9.34
C VAL A 71 -13.07 -9.35 -8.58
N TRP A 72 -14.09 -8.95 -9.32
CA TRP A 72 -15.44 -8.55 -8.88
C TRP A 72 -15.41 -7.45 -7.79
N ASP A 73 -15.08 -7.79 -6.55
CA ASP A 73 -15.02 -6.89 -5.39
C ASP A 73 -13.77 -7.08 -4.54
N THR A 74 -12.75 -7.73 -5.09
CA THR A 74 -11.46 -7.96 -4.44
C THR A 74 -10.35 -7.32 -5.25
N SER A 75 -9.45 -6.60 -4.57
CA SER A 75 -8.31 -5.91 -5.17
C SER A 75 -7.05 -6.22 -4.38
N THR A 76 -6.02 -6.68 -5.08
CA THR A 76 -4.67 -6.90 -4.55
C THR A 76 -3.74 -5.86 -5.15
N TYR A 77 -3.08 -5.08 -4.29
CA TYR A 77 -2.08 -4.09 -4.67
C TYR A 77 -0.70 -4.50 -4.17
N CYS A 78 0.32 -4.25 -4.99
CA CYS A 78 1.67 -4.73 -4.75
C CYS A 78 2.67 -3.58 -4.92
N CYS A 79 3.62 -3.46 -4.00
CA CYS A 79 4.72 -2.51 -4.16
C CYS A 79 5.94 -2.89 -3.34
N ASN A 80 7.06 -2.17 -3.50
CA ASN A 80 8.37 -2.57 -2.98
C ASN A 80 9.16 -1.43 -2.33
N GLN A 81 8.45 -0.41 -1.81
CA GLN A 81 9.03 0.67 -1.02
C GLN A 81 8.49 0.62 0.41
N ASP A 82 9.28 1.15 1.35
CA ASP A 82 8.90 1.19 2.77
C ASP A 82 7.56 1.91 2.97
N GLY A 83 6.63 1.29 3.69
CA GLY A 83 5.31 1.83 4.02
C GLY A 83 4.41 2.09 2.81
N CYS A 84 4.78 1.62 1.63
CA CYS A 84 4.04 1.92 0.40
C CYS A 84 2.58 1.42 0.43
N ASN A 85 2.35 0.28 1.10
CA ASN A 85 1.03 -0.28 1.28
C ASN A 85 0.24 0.42 2.37
N ASP A 86 0.40 1.73 2.61
CA ASP A 86 -0.49 2.54 3.45
C ASP A 86 -1.71 3.05 2.67
N SER A 87 -1.47 3.46 1.43
CA SER A 87 -2.38 4.29 0.64
C SER A 87 -3.83 3.81 0.68
N THR A 88 -4.74 4.68 1.12
CA THR A 88 -6.15 4.63 0.76
C THR A 88 -6.25 4.95 -0.74
N ILE A 89 -7.18 4.31 -1.45
CA ILE A 89 -7.32 4.50 -2.89
C ILE A 89 -7.81 5.93 -3.12
N ALA A 90 -6.89 6.87 -3.31
CA ALA A 90 -7.20 8.17 -3.90
C ALA A 90 -6.97 8.02 -5.41
N THR A 91 -8.02 7.65 -6.15
CA THR A 91 -8.00 7.64 -7.62
C THR A 91 -7.95 9.07 -8.13
N ILE A 92 -6.79 9.72 -8.02
CA ILE A 92 -6.58 11.04 -8.58
C ILE A 92 -6.36 10.86 -10.08
N SER A 93 -7.29 11.38 -10.87
CA SER A 93 -7.15 11.43 -12.32
C SER A 93 -5.90 12.23 -12.69
N ARG A 94 -4.96 11.59 -13.42
CA ARG A 94 -3.75 12.25 -13.94
C ARG A 94 -4.08 13.48 -14.77
N PHE A 95 -5.23 13.48 -15.45
CA PHE A 95 -5.71 14.64 -16.21
C PHE A 95 -6.00 15.84 -15.32
N LEU A 96 -6.64 15.64 -14.15
CA LEU A 96 -6.94 16.72 -13.22
C LEU A 96 -5.68 17.31 -12.60
N LEU A 97 -4.68 16.46 -12.32
CA LEU A 97 -3.38 16.92 -11.80
C LEU A 97 -2.66 17.80 -12.83
N ILE A 98 -2.61 17.34 -14.09
CA ILE A 98 -2.02 18.10 -15.19
C ILE A 98 -2.77 19.42 -15.40
N LEU A 99 -4.10 19.39 -15.44
CA LEU A 99 -4.92 20.59 -15.60
C LEU A 99 -4.66 21.61 -14.48
N ALA A 100 -4.61 21.17 -13.22
CA ALA A 100 -4.31 22.04 -12.08
C ALA A 100 -2.94 22.70 -12.22
N THR A 101 -1.90 21.93 -12.60
CA THR A 101 -0.56 22.49 -12.83
C THR A 101 -0.52 23.49 -13.98
N PHE A 102 -1.22 23.22 -15.10
CA PHE A 102 -1.31 24.15 -16.23
C PHE A 102 -2.02 25.45 -15.84
N ILE A 103 -3.13 25.39 -15.10
CA ILE A 103 -3.85 26.58 -14.64
C ILE A 103 -2.96 27.42 -13.72
N SER A 104 -2.24 26.82 -12.78
CA SER A 104 -1.33 27.54 -11.90
C SER A 104 -0.17 28.20 -12.66
N LEU A 105 0.40 27.52 -13.66
CA LEU A 105 1.44 28.10 -14.51
C LEU A 105 0.91 29.24 -15.37
N CYS A 106 -0.29 29.11 -15.95
CA CYS A 106 -0.93 30.18 -16.71
C CYS A 106 -1.24 31.40 -15.82
N TYR A 107 -1.75 31.19 -14.60
CA TYR A 107 -2.01 32.27 -13.65
C TYR A 107 -0.72 33.01 -13.26
N PHE A 108 0.37 32.28 -12.99
CA PHE A 108 1.66 32.87 -12.65
C PHE A 108 2.30 33.66 -13.80
N ASN A 109 2.02 33.30 -15.06
CA ASN A 109 2.53 34.04 -16.22
C ASN A 109 1.67 35.26 -16.61
N PHE A 110 0.48 35.42 -16.04
CA PHE A 110 -0.45 36.51 -16.33
C PHE A 110 -0.45 37.61 -15.25
N VAL A 111 0.20 37.37 -14.11
CA VAL A 111 0.45 38.34 -13.02
C VAL A 111 1.85 38.91 -13.14
#